data_AF-A0A7W0KBR3-F1
#
_entry.id   AF-A0A7W0KBR3-F1
#
_cell.length_a   1.000
_cell.length_b   1.000
_cell.length_c   1.000
_cell.angle_alpha   90.00
_cell.angle_beta   90.00
_cell.angle_gamma   90.00
#
_symmetry.space_group_name_H-M   'P 1'
#
loop_
_entity.id
_entity.type
_entity.pdbx_description
1 polymer ?
#
loop_
_entity_poly.entity_id
_entity_poly.type
_entity_poly.pdbx_seq_one_letter_code
_entity_poly.pdbx_strand_id
1 'polypeptide(L)'
;MTRSRAIAIARAAFAVLALIAIVAQFTRSFDDPFLGAGNFPFLFTYQSNFVAALVLLAGGWRLWDNQVDTVTWDLLRGAVVTWMATTGIVHAVLPTSANDTGISYNYAWASDYLHQVMPA
;
A
#
# COMPACT_ATOMS: atom_id res chain seq x y z
N MET A 1 25.74 -6.97 -7.78
CA MET A 1 24.83 -5.91 -7.27
C MET A 1 25.08 -5.77 -5.77
N THR A 2 25.30 -4.56 -5.22
CA THR A 2 25.51 -4.41 -3.77
C THR A 2 24.20 -4.64 -3.01
N ARG A 3 24.27 -5.17 -1.78
CA ARG A 3 23.09 -5.47 -0.95
C ARG A 3 22.15 -4.27 -0.81
N SER A 4 22.70 -3.08 -0.60
CA SER A 4 21.94 -1.83 -0.48
C SER A 4 21.15 -1.49 -1.75
N ARG A 5 21.75 -1.70 -2.93
CA ARG A 5 21.06 -1.49 -4.21
C ARG A 5 19.94 -2.49 -4.42
N ALA A 6 20.13 -3.76 -4.06
CA ALA A 6 19.08 -4.77 -4.18
C ALA A 6 17.86 -4.43 -3.31
N ILE A 7 18.09 -3.99 -2.07
CA ILE A 7 17.03 -3.54 -1.16
C ILE A 7 16.33 -2.29 -1.70
N ALA A 8 17.08 -1.31 -2.22
CA ALA A 8 16.51 -0.10 -2.78
C ALA A 8 15.59 -0.41 -3.98
N ILE A 9 16.02 -1.30 -4.89
CA ILE A 9 15.20 -1.74 -6.01
C ILE A 9 13.95 -2.49 -5.53
N ALA A 10 14.08 -3.38 -4.55
CA ALA A 10 12.93 -4.08 -3.99
C ALA A 10 11.91 -3.07 -3.43
N ARG A 11 12.35 -2.12 -2.60
CA ARG A 11 11.48 -1.06 -2.06
C ARG A 11 10.76 -0.29 -3.16
N ALA A 12 11.47 0.09 -4.21
CA ALA A 12 10.89 0.79 -5.35
C ALA A 12 9.86 -0.10 -6.09
N ALA A 13 10.16 -1.39 -6.30
CA ALA A 13 9.24 -2.32 -6.95
C ALA A 13 7.93 -2.49 -6.17
N PHE A 14 8.01 -2.69 -4.84
CA PHE A 14 6.81 -2.77 -3.99
C PHE A 14 6.01 -1.46 -4.03
N ALA A 15 6.67 -0.32 -3.90
CA ALA A 15 5.98 0.96 -3.95
C ALA A 15 5.29 1.21 -5.29
N VAL A 16 5.98 0.95 -6.42
CA VAL A 16 5.41 1.13 -7.75
C VAL A 16 4.21 0.20 -7.96
N LEU A 17 4.31 -1.06 -7.54
CA LEU A 17 3.19 -2.00 -7.65
C LEU A 17 2.00 -1.58 -6.78
N ALA A 18 2.23 -1.04 -5.59
CA ALA A 18 1.17 -0.47 -4.74
C ALA A 18 0.46 0.70 -5.44
N LEU A 19 1.22 1.61 -6.06
CA LEU A 19 0.64 2.73 -6.81
C LEU A 19 -0.15 2.26 -8.03
N ILE A 20 0.34 1.26 -8.77
CA ILE A 20 -0.39 0.65 -9.88
C ILE A 20 -1.70 0.01 -9.39
N ALA A 21 -1.65 -0.73 -8.29
CA ALA A 21 -2.83 -1.34 -7.67
C ALA A 21 -3.86 -0.28 -7.23
N ILE A 22 -3.41 0.82 -6.61
CA ILE A 22 -4.28 1.94 -6.23
C ILE A 22 -4.93 2.57 -7.45
N VAL A 23 -4.17 2.86 -8.51
CA VAL A 23 -4.70 3.46 -9.74
C VAL A 23 -5.70 2.53 -10.42
N ALA A 24 -5.38 1.23 -10.55
CA ALA A 24 -6.30 0.25 -11.11
C ALA A 24 -7.61 0.22 -10.31
N GLN A 25 -7.52 0.20 -8.98
CA GLN A 25 -8.70 0.15 -8.13
C GLN A 25 -9.51 1.45 -8.14
N PHE A 26 -8.84 2.59 -8.29
CA PHE A 26 -9.49 3.88 -8.51
C PHE A 26 -10.25 3.90 -9.83
N THR A 27 -9.66 3.41 -10.93
CA THR A 27 -10.36 3.34 -12.22
C THR A 27 -11.58 2.44 -12.17
N ARG A 28 -11.54 1.37 -11.36
CA ARG A 28 -12.68 0.47 -11.20
C ARG A 28 -13.78 1.05 -10.30
N SER A 29 -13.42 1.93 -9.36
CA SER A 29 -14.38 2.58 -8.45
C SER A 29 -15.39 3.50 -9.15
N PHE A 30 -15.12 3.94 -10.39
CA PHE A 30 -16.10 4.67 -11.20
C PHE A 30 -17.29 3.82 -11.61
N ASP A 31 -17.11 2.49 -11.68
CA ASP A 31 -18.17 1.55 -12.04
C ASP A 31 -18.93 1.03 -10.80
N ASP A 32 -18.49 1.41 -9.59
CA ASP A 32 -19.07 0.97 -8.32
C ASP A 32 -20.17 1.96 -7.86
N PRO A 33 -21.46 1.52 -7.82
CA PRO A 33 -22.57 2.37 -7.40
C PRO A 33 -22.53 2.79 -5.92
N PHE A 34 -21.78 2.09 -5.07
CA PHE A 34 -21.74 2.27 -3.63
C PHE A 34 -20.49 2.99 -3.16
N LEU A 35 -19.32 2.64 -3.68
CA LEU A 35 -18.08 3.28 -3.29
C LEU A 35 -17.88 4.60 -4.04
N GLY A 36 -18.08 4.63 -5.36
CA GLY A 36 -17.86 5.81 -6.20
C GLY A 36 -16.45 6.42 -6.10
N ALA A 37 -16.01 7.13 -7.14
CA ALA A 37 -14.69 7.76 -7.14
C ALA A 37 -14.50 8.82 -6.03
N GLY A 38 -15.60 9.38 -5.50
CA GLY A 38 -15.56 10.40 -4.45
C GLY A 38 -15.15 9.88 -3.07
N ASN A 39 -15.55 8.66 -2.69
CA ASN A 39 -15.18 8.09 -1.39
C ASN A 39 -13.85 7.36 -1.42
N PHE A 40 -13.39 6.94 -2.61
CA PHE A 40 -12.17 6.14 -2.76
C PHE A 40 -10.95 6.70 -2.01
N PRO A 41 -10.60 8.00 -2.10
CA PRO A 41 -9.43 8.55 -1.42
C PRO A 41 -9.52 8.55 0.11
N PHE A 42 -10.73 8.38 0.66
CA PHE A 42 -11.00 8.37 2.10
C PHE A 42 -10.99 6.97 2.70
N LEU A 43 -10.86 5.93 1.87
CA LEU A 43 -10.78 4.56 2.35
C LEU A 43 -9.41 4.29 2.96
N PHE A 44 -9.45 3.81 4.19
CA PHE A 44 -8.29 3.58 5.05
C PHE A 44 -7.17 2.77 4.37
N THR A 45 -7.50 1.69 3.65
CA THR A 45 -6.50 0.84 2.99
C THR A 45 -5.73 1.58 1.90
N TYR A 46 -6.38 2.43 1.10
CA TYR A 46 -5.68 3.16 0.04
C TYR A 46 -4.80 4.26 0.62
N GLN A 47 -5.24 4.92 1.70
CA GLN A 47 -4.43 5.91 2.40
C GLN A 47 -3.16 5.28 3.00
N SER A 48 -3.30 4.18 3.74
CA SER A 48 -2.17 3.52 4.39
C SER A 48 -1.16 3.00 3.37
N ASN A 49 -1.62 2.33 2.31
CA ASN A 49 -0.76 1.83 1.24
C ASN A 49 -0.09 2.95 0.44
N PHE A 50 -0.80 4.06 0.19
CA PHE A 50 -0.21 5.21 -0.49
C PHE A 50 0.94 5.81 0.32
N VAL A 51 0.73 6.04 1.61
CA VAL A 51 1.78 6.53 2.51
C VAL A 51 2.94 5.53 2.60
N ALA A 52 2.66 4.23 2.70
CA ALA A 52 3.69 3.19 2.67
C ALA A 52 4.51 3.19 1.38
N ALA A 53 3.88 3.35 0.22
CA ALA A 53 4.57 3.47 -1.05
C ALA A 53 5.50 4.68 -1.09
N LEU A 54 5.06 5.85 -0.60
CA LEU A 54 5.90 7.04 -0.50
C LEU A 54 7.13 6.81 0.42
N VAL A 55 6.93 6.17 1.57
CA VAL A 55 8.03 5.86 2.50
C VAL A 55 8.99 4.82 1.91
N LEU A 56 8.49 3.82 1.18
CA LEU A 56 9.32 2.85 0.49
C LEU A 56 10.18 3.51 -0.60
N LEU A 57 9.61 4.40 -1.42
CA LEU A 57 10.35 5.16 -2.43
C LEU A 57 11.42 6.05 -1.80
N ALA A 58 11.04 6.85 -0.80
CA ALA A 58 11.97 7.72 -0.10
C ALA A 58 13.09 6.92 0.60
N GLY A 59 12.74 5.81 1.25
CA GLY A 59 13.71 4.92 1.89
C GLY A 59 14.60 4.18 0.90
N GLY A 60 14.09 3.83 -0.28
CA GLY A 60 14.88 3.28 -1.38
C GLY A 60 15.89 4.30 -1.90
N TRP A 61 15.45 5.54 -2.13
CA TRP A 61 16.31 6.63 -2.57
C TRP A 61 17.41 6.95 -1.57
N ARG A 62 17.06 7.13 -0.28
CA ARG A 62 18.04 7.40 0.80
C ARG A 62 19.10 6.31 0.89
N LEU A 63 18.70 5.04 0.75
CA LEU A 63 19.63 3.91 0.77
C LEU A 63 20.51 3.85 -0.48
N TRP A 64 19.97 4.22 -1.64
CA TRP A 64 20.73 4.30 -2.89
C TRP A 64 21.81 5.39 -2.84
N ASP A 65 21.46 6.53 -2.26
CA ASP A 65 22.33 7.71 -2.08
C ASP A 65 23.24 7.60 -0.83
N ASN A 66 23.20 6.48 -0.10
CA ASN A 66 23.94 6.23 1.14
C ASN A 66 23.75 7.32 2.20
N GLN A 67 22.54 7.88 2.30
CA GLN A 67 22.21 8.87 3.31
C GLN A 67 22.19 8.24 4.71
N VAL A 68 22.62 9.01 5.70
CA VAL A 68 22.52 8.62 7.11
C VAL A 68 21.07 8.78 7.57
N ASP A 69 20.52 7.75 8.21
CA ASP A 69 19.18 7.78 8.77
C ASP A 69 19.12 8.75 9.96
N THR A 70 18.06 9.56 9.99
CA THR A 70 17.80 10.53 11.06
C THR A 70 16.73 9.99 12.01
N VAL A 71 16.71 10.46 13.26
CA VAL A 71 15.68 10.07 14.24
C VAL A 71 14.27 10.29 13.70
N THR A 72 14.03 11.42 13.02
CA THR A 72 12.72 11.71 12.40
C THR A 72 12.35 10.70 11.32
N TRP A 73 13.32 10.25 10.52
CA TRP A 73 13.10 9.25 9.48
C TRP A 73 12.75 7.88 10.07
N ASP A 74 13.44 7.48 11.14
CA ASP A 74 13.15 6.24 11.85
C ASP A 74 11.75 6.24 12.48
N LEU A 75 11.36 7.36 13.10
CA LEU A 75 10.02 7.55 13.65
C LEU A 75 8.94 7.49 12.56
N LEU A 76 9.15 8.16 11.43
CA LEU A 76 8.22 8.10 10.29
C LEU A 76 8.05 6.67 9.77
N ARG A 77 9.17 5.96 9.55
CA ARG A 77 9.14 4.55 9.13
C ARG A 77 8.40 3.69 10.15
N GLY A 78 8.70 3.85 11.44
CA GLY A 78 8.04 3.10 12.51
C GLY A 78 6.53 3.33 12.56
N ALA A 79 6.09 4.59 12.42
CA ALA A 79 4.68 4.94 12.37
C ALA A 79 3.96 4.30 11.17
N VAL A 80 4.58 4.35 10.00
CA VAL A 80 4.01 3.77 8.77
C VAL A 80 3.96 2.25 8.83
N VAL A 81 5.00 1.59 9.35
CA VAL A 81 4.98 0.14 9.58
C VAL A 81 3.85 -0.24 10.56
N THR A 82 3.66 0.55 11.62
CA THR A 82 2.56 0.32 12.58
C THR A 82 1.19 0.47 11.91
N TRP A 83 1.02 1.48 11.05
CA TRP A 83 -0.23 1.68 10.31
C TRP A 83 -0.49 0.54 9.31
N MET A 84 0.55 0.05 8.64
CA MET A 84 0.44 -1.11 7.75
C MET A 84 0.09 -2.39 8.52
N ALA A 85 0.69 -2.61 9.70
CA ALA A 85 0.33 -3.73 10.57
C ALA A 85 -1.15 -3.67 10.97
N THR A 86 -1.65 -2.50 11.36
CA THR A 86 -3.08 -2.28 11.62
C THR A 86 -3.93 -2.59 10.39
N THR A 87 -3.48 -2.23 9.19
CA THR A 87 -4.16 -2.53 7.93
C THR A 87 -4.29 -4.04 7.70
N GLY A 88 -3.21 -4.79 7.89
CA GLY A 88 -3.24 -6.25 7.81
C GLY A 88 -4.17 -6.89 8.84
N ILE A 89 -4.15 -6.40 10.09
CA ILE A 89 -5.03 -6.90 11.17
C ILE A 89 -6.50 -6.65 10.83
N VAL A 90 -6.85 -5.43 10.41
CA VAL A 90 -8.24 -5.07 10.05
C VAL A 90 -8.73 -5.97 8.92
N HIS A 91 -7.92 -6.20 7.89
CA HIS A 91 -8.27 -7.09 6.80
C HIS A 91 -8.40 -8.56 7.24
N ALA A 92 -7.53 -9.05 8.13
CA ALA A 92 -7.59 -10.42 8.63
C ALA A 92 -8.81 -10.69 9.51
N VAL A 93 -9.28 -9.67 10.25
CA VAL A 93 -10.37 -9.81 11.23
C VAL A 93 -11.73 -9.46 10.64
N LEU A 94 -11.80 -8.59 9.64
CA LEU A 94 -13.05 -8.24 8.95
C LEU A 94 -13.17 -9.05 7.65
N PRO A 95 -13.85 -10.21 7.66
CA PRO A 95 -14.23 -10.85 6.42
C PRO A 95 -15.18 -9.92 5.67
N THR A 96 -14.76 -9.46 4.49
CA THR A 96 -15.56 -8.56 3.65
C THR A 96 -16.78 -9.32 3.14
N SER A 97 -17.96 -9.00 3.67
CA SER A 97 -19.26 -9.47 3.17
C SER A 97 -19.55 -9.06 1.71
N ALA A 98 -18.67 -8.24 1.11
CA ALA A 98 -18.71 -7.86 -0.31
C ALA A 98 -18.34 -9.02 -1.26
N ASN A 99 -17.66 -10.07 -0.78
CA ASN A 99 -17.34 -11.24 -1.63
C ASN A 99 -18.52 -12.23 -1.74
N ASP A 100 -19.52 -12.15 -0.85
CA ASP A 100 -20.67 -13.07 -0.82
C ASP A 100 -21.75 -12.73 -1.86
N THR A 101 -21.71 -11.55 -2.48
CA THR A 101 -22.74 -11.11 -3.45
C THR A 101 -22.40 -11.44 -4.90
N GLY A 102 -21.22 -12.03 -5.18
CA GLY A 102 -20.76 -12.38 -6.53
C GLY A 102 -20.44 -11.18 -7.44
N ILE A 103 -20.62 -9.95 -6.95
CA ILE A 103 -20.30 -8.71 -7.67
C ILE A 103 -19.17 -8.01 -6.90
N SER A 104 -17.93 -8.35 -7.25
CA SER A 104 -16.77 -7.59 -6.77
C SER A 104 -16.43 -6.50 -7.79
N TYR A 105 -16.59 -5.24 -7.38
CA TYR A 105 -16.11 -4.07 -8.13
C TYR A 105 -14.60 -3.83 -7.90
N ASN A 106 -13.86 -4.87 -7.52
CA ASN A 106 -12.42 -4.82 -7.28
C ASN A 106 -11.64 -5.67 -8.28
N TYR A 107 -10.43 -5.23 -8.61
CA TYR A 107 -9.45 -6.10 -9.23
C TYR A 107 -8.86 -7.00 -8.15
N ALA A 108 -9.16 -8.30 -8.20
CA ALA A 108 -8.76 -9.27 -7.17
C ALA A 108 -7.27 -9.18 -6.83
N TRP A 109 -6.40 -9.16 -7.84
CA TRP A 109 -4.95 -9.03 -7.65
C TRP A 109 -4.53 -7.74 -6.92
N ALA A 110 -5.20 -6.62 -7.22
CA ALA A 110 -4.88 -5.33 -6.62
C ALA A 110 -5.33 -5.30 -5.16
N SER A 111 -6.51 -5.87 -4.91
CA SER A 111 -7.04 -6.06 -3.56
C SER A 111 -6.11 -6.94 -2.73
N ASP A 112 -5.74 -8.12 -3.23
CA ASP A 112 -4.85 -9.05 -2.52
C ASP A 112 -3.50 -8.42 -2.22
N TYR A 113 -2.94 -7.71 -3.20
CA TYR A 113 -1.65 -7.02 -3.02
C TYR A 113 -1.70 -5.96 -1.91
N LEU A 114 -2.70 -5.08 -1.93
CA LEU A 114 -2.82 -3.97 -0.97
C LEU A 114 -3.21 -4.42 0.44
N HIS A 115 -3.91 -5.55 0.58
CA HIS A 115 -4.41 -6.03 1.87
C HIS A 115 -3.59 -7.16 2.50
N GLN A 116 -2.86 -7.94 1.70
CA GLN A 116 -2.12 -9.11 2.19
C GLN A 116 -0.62 -8.98 1.99
N VAL A 117 -0.18 -8.49 0.84
CA VAL A 117 1.26 -8.44 0.51
C VAL A 117 1.94 -7.22 1.11
N MET A 118 1.36 -6.02 0.96
CA MET A 118 1.93 -4.79 1.50
C MET A 118 2.01 -4.74 3.04
N PRO A 119 1.03 -5.29 3.79
CA PRO A 119 1.11 -5.37 5.25
C PRO A 119 2.04 -6.45 5.83
N ALA A 120 2.53 -7.40 5.03
CA ALA A 120 3.34 -8.53 5.47
C ALA A 120 4.84 -8.19 5.60
#